data_AF-A0A932GGH1-F1
#
_entry.id   AF-A0A932GGH1-F1
#
_cell.length_a   1.000
_cell.length_b   1.000
_cell.length_c   1.000
_cell.angle_alpha   90.00
_cell.angle_beta   90.00
_cell.angle_gamma   90.00
#
_symmetry.space_group_name_H-M   'P 1'
#
loop_
_entity.id
_entity.type
_entity.pdbx_description
1 polymer ?
#
loop_
_entity_poly.entity_id
_entity_poly.type
_entity_poly.pdbx_seq_one_letter_code
_entity_poly.pdbx_strand_id
1 'polypeptide(L)'
;FSLLAIGFIVLMLRRLPESERGLIVALTFILGGAIGNLVDRVVYGEVIDFLDFYWSRYHWPAFNFADSFISTGVMITFYYLIRSKGADPFSGPKNDSSSS
;
A
#
# COMPACT_ATOMS: atom_id res chain seq x y z
N PHE A 1 8.70 4.39 -12.17
CA PHE A 1 7.39 4.12 -11.55
C PHE A 1 7.46 4.13 -10.02
N SER A 2 8.32 3.33 -9.38
CA SER A 2 8.38 3.19 -7.91
C SER A 2 8.54 4.51 -7.14
N LEU A 3 9.40 5.44 -7.61
CA LEU A 3 9.59 6.74 -6.97
C LEU A 3 8.34 7.63 -6.94
N LEU A 4 7.55 7.62 -8.02
CA LEU A 4 6.29 8.37 -8.09
C LEU A 4 5.25 7.79 -7.14
N ALA A 5 5.14 6.45 -7.08
CA ALA A 5 4.26 5.76 -6.16
C ALA A 5 4.62 6.05 -4.69
N ILE A 6 5.91 5.95 -4.34
CA ILE A 6 6.42 6.28 -3.00
C ILE A 6 6.09 7.74 -2.64
N GLY A 7 6.39 8.69 -3.54
CA GLY A 7 6.10 10.11 -3.31
C GLY A 7 4.60 10.35 -3.08
N PHE A 8 3.74 9.75 -3.90
CA PHE A 8 2.30 9.85 -3.76
C PHE A 8 1.79 9.27 -2.43
N ILE A 9 2.26 8.08 -2.03
CA ILE A 9 1.84 7.44 -0.77
C ILE A 9 2.30 8.25 0.44
N VAL A 10 3.51 8.81 0.41
CA VAL A 10 4.01 9.69 1.49
C VAL A 10 3.15 10.95 1.62
N LEU A 11 2.73 11.54 0.49
CA LEU A 11 1.82 12.68 0.51
C LEU A 11 0.44 12.31 1.08
N MET A 12 -0.09 11.13 0.74
CA MET A 12 -1.35 10.64 1.32
C MET A 12 -1.24 10.40 2.83
N LEU A 13 -0.17 9.75 3.29
CA LEU A 13 0.08 9.51 4.71
C LEU A 13 0.16 10.80 5.52
N ARG A 14 0.76 11.86 4.96
CA ARG A 14 0.83 13.18 5.60
C ARG A 14 -0.52 13.91 5.70
N ARG A 15 -1.49 13.54 4.86
CA ARG A 15 -2.84 14.13 4.84
C ARG A 15 -3.85 13.32 5.62
N LEU A 16 -3.50 12.12 6.06
CA LEU A 16 -4.41 11.20 6.73
C LEU A 16 -4.45 11.52 8.24
N PRO A 17 -5.64 11.71 8.83
CA PRO A 17 -5.75 11.94 10.27
C PRO A 17 -5.38 10.68 11.05
N GLU A 18 -4.80 10.85 12.24
CA GLU A 18 -4.34 9.72 13.08
C GLU A 18 -5.47 8.78 13.54
N SER A 19 -6.72 9.23 13.45
CA SER A 19 -7.92 8.41 13.70
C SER A 19 -8.06 7.28 12.67
N GLU A 20 -7.52 7.44 11.46
CA GLU A 20 -7.65 6.49 10.35
C GLU A 20 -6.52 5.43 10.37
N ARG A 21 -6.27 4.84 11.54
CA ARG A 21 -5.18 3.88 11.78
C ARG A 21 -5.14 2.74 10.77
N GLY A 22 -6.30 2.24 10.33
CA GLY A 22 -6.39 1.16 9.35
C GLY A 22 -5.89 1.55 7.96
N LEU A 23 -6.20 2.76 7.50
CA LEU A 23 -5.68 3.28 6.23
C LEU A 23 -4.19 3.61 6.34
N ILE A 24 -3.72 4.09 7.51
CA ILE A 24 -2.28 4.30 7.77
C ILE A 24 -1.51 2.98 7.64
N VAL A 25 -2.00 1.90 8.27
CA VAL A 25 -1.42 0.57 8.16
C VAL A 25 -1.43 0.10 6.71
N ALA A 26 -2.56 0.22 6.01
CA ALA A 26 -2.68 -0.18 4.61
C ALA A 26 -1.67 0.53 3.70
N LEU A 27 -1.58 1.85 3.80
CA LEU A 27 -0.64 2.67 3.02
C LEU A 27 0.83 2.35 3.37
N THR A 28 1.13 2.01 4.63
CA THR A 28 2.47 1.60 5.05
C THR A 28 2.87 0.26 4.43
N PHE A 29 1.95 -0.69 4.28
CA PHE A 29 2.18 -1.94 3.57
C PHE A 29 2.52 -1.70 2.08
N ILE A 30 1.74 -0.85 1.40
CA ILE A 30 2.00 -0.51 -0.01
C ILE A 30 3.34 0.22 -0.14
N LEU A 31 3.64 1.15 0.77
CA LEU A 31 4.91 1.88 0.81
C LEU A 31 6.09 0.93 1.00
N GLY A 32 5.99 -0.01 1.95
CA GLY A 32 7.01 -1.01 2.23
C GLY A 32 7.33 -1.87 1.01
N GLY A 33 6.30 -2.38 0.32
CA GLY A 33 6.49 -3.14 -0.91
C GLY A 33 7.08 -2.30 -2.06
N ALA A 34 6.64 -1.04 -2.22
CA ALA A 34 7.20 -0.14 -3.23
C ALA A 34 8.68 0.20 -2.96
N ILE A 35 9.07 0.36 -1.68
CA ILE A 35 10.46 0.54 -1.26
C ILE A 35 11.26 -0.73 -1.49
N GLY A 36 10.74 -1.92 -1.15
CA GLY A 36 11.41 -3.20 -1.42
C GLY A 36 11.75 -3.35 -2.91
N ASN A 37 10.77 -3.13 -3.79
CA ASN A 37 11.00 -3.14 -5.24
C ASN A 37 12.00 -2.07 -5.71
N LEU A 38 12.11 -0.94 -5.04
CA LEU A 38 13.11 0.08 -5.36
C LEU A 38 14.50 -0.35 -4.91
N VAL A 39 14.63 -0.87 -3.69
CA VAL A 39 15.89 -1.39 -3.14
C VAL A 39 16.41 -2.52 -4.02
N ASP A 40 15.55 -3.46 -4.41
CA ASP A 40 15.95 -4.57 -5.28
C ASP A 40 16.59 -4.06 -6.58
N ARG A 41 15.94 -3.10 -7.24
CA ARG A 41 16.45 -2.50 -8.49
C ARG A 41 17.75 -1.71 -8.31
N VAL A 42 17.92 -1.05 -7.17
CA VAL A 42 19.14 -0.25 -6.90
C VAL A 42 20.32 -1.15 -6.56
N VAL A 43 20.08 -2.22 -5.80
CA VAL A 43 21.14 -3.13 -5.32
C VAL A 43 21.49 -4.19 -6.37
N TYR A 44 20.50 -4.76 -7.03
CA TYR A 44 20.65 -5.92 -7.91
C TYR A 44 20.41 -5.61 -9.39
N GLY A 45 19.96 -4.39 -9.72
CA GLY A 45 19.67 -3.98 -11.11
C GLY A 45 18.31 -4.45 -11.64
N GLU A 46 17.64 -5.36 -10.94
CA GLU A 46 16.31 -5.88 -11.28
C GLU A 46 15.49 -6.21 -10.03
N VAL A 47 14.22 -6.55 -10.22
CA VAL A 47 13.34 -6.97 -9.12
C VAL A 47 13.66 -8.45 -8.82
N ILE A 48 13.98 -8.78 -7.57
CA ILE A 48 14.29 -10.17 -7.22
C ILE A 48 12.99 -10.93 -6.96
N ASP A 49 12.76 -11.98 -7.74
CA ASP A 49 11.70 -12.92 -7.45
C ASP A 49 12.19 -13.94 -6.41
N PHE A 50 11.74 -13.79 -5.15
CA PHE A 50 12.23 -14.61 -4.02
C PHE A 50 11.62 -16.01 -3.93
N LEU A 51 10.44 -16.24 -4.53
CA LEU A 51 9.78 -17.54 -4.58
C LEU A 51 9.78 -18.07 -6.03
N ASP A 52 10.81 -18.84 -6.40
CA ASP A 52 10.76 -19.68 -7.61
C ASP A 52 10.42 -21.12 -7.19
N PHE A 53 9.13 -21.43 -7.12
CA PHE A 53 8.65 -22.80 -6.89
C PHE A 53 8.64 -23.57 -8.22
N TYR A 54 9.68 -24.37 -8.44
CA TYR A 54 9.73 -25.31 -9.55
C TYR A 54 9.23 -26.70 -9.10
N TRP A 55 8.17 -27.21 -9.74
CA TRP A 55 7.79 -28.63 -9.64
C TRP A 55 7.75 -29.25 -11.03
N SER A 56 8.79 -30.01 -11.36
CA SER A 56 8.97 -30.69 -12.66
C SER A 56 8.98 -29.70 -13.84
N ARG A 57 7.91 -29.65 -14.66
CA ARG A 57 7.77 -28.68 -15.79
C ARG A 57 6.89 -27.47 -15.46
N TYR A 58 6.27 -27.44 -14.27
CA TYR A 58 5.41 -26.33 -13.85
C TYR A 58 6.24 -25.29 -13.11
N HIS A 59 6.32 -24.10 -13.70
CA HIS A 59 6.87 -22.91 -13.08
C HIS A 59 5.70 -22.18 -12.43
N TRP A 60 5.69 -22.10 -11.10
CA TRP A 60 4.80 -21.15 -10.44
C TRP A 60 5.28 -19.73 -10.78
N PRO A 61 4.36 -18.79 -11.05
CA PRO A 61 4.75 -17.41 -11.30
C PRO A 61 5.54 -16.92 -10.10
N ALA A 62 6.74 -16.43 -10.38
CA ALA A 62 7.67 -16.02 -9.35
C ALA A 62 7.04 -14.89 -8.53
N PHE A 63 7.07 -15.01 -7.20
CA PHE A 63 6.37 -14.08 -6.30
C PHE A 63 7.41 -13.27 -5.51
N ASN A 64 7.44 -11.96 -5.70
CA ASN A 64 8.24 -11.07 -4.86
C ASN A 64 7.47 -10.76 -3.56
N PHE A 65 8.18 -10.74 -2.43
CA PHE A 65 7.66 -10.24 -1.15
C PHE A 65 7.07 -8.83 -1.29
N ALA A 66 7.66 -7.98 -2.11
CA ALA A 66 7.15 -6.65 -2.41
C ALA A 66 5.71 -6.66 -2.95
N ASP A 67 5.40 -7.61 -3.83
CA ASP A 67 4.06 -7.74 -4.43
C ASP A 67 3.05 -8.28 -3.41
N SER A 68 3.49 -9.13 -2.48
CA SER A 68 2.68 -9.57 -1.34
C SER A 68 2.29 -8.40 -0.43
N PHE A 69 3.24 -7.53 -0.11
CA PHE A 69 3.00 -6.35 0.73
C PHE A 69 2.07 -5.35 0.04
N ILE A 70 2.28 -5.08 -1.27
CA ILE A 70 1.41 -4.21 -2.06
C ILE A 70 -0.01 -4.79 -2.13
N SER A 71 -0.15 -6.07 -2.46
CA SER A 71 -1.46 -6.73 -2.59
C SER A 71 -2.23 -6.71 -1.26
N THR A 72 -1.55 -7.00 -0.16
CA THR A 72 -2.15 -6.97 1.19
C THR A 72 -2.58 -5.55 1.56
N GLY A 73 -1.71 -4.55 1.34
CA GLY A 73 -2.04 -3.16 1.62
C GLY A 73 -3.25 -2.67 0.80
N VAL A 74 -3.30 -3.00 -0.49
CA VAL A 74 -4.43 -2.67 -1.37
C VAL A 74 -5.73 -3.32 -0.88
N MET A 75 -5.71 -4.61 -0.49
CA MET A 75 -6.89 -5.27 0.08
C MET A 75 -7.39 -4.57 1.34
N ILE A 76 -6.48 -4.18 2.25
CA ILE A 76 -6.86 -3.46 3.48
C ILE A 76 -7.44 -2.09 3.14
N THR A 77 -6.84 -1.35 2.19
CA THR A 77 -7.36 -0.06 1.72
C THR A 77 -8.78 -0.22 1.16
N PHE A 78 -9.01 -1.18 0.26
CA PHE A 78 -10.33 -1.44 -0.31
C PHE A 78 -11.35 -1.82 0.76
N TYR A 79 -10.98 -2.70 1.68
CA TYR A 79 -11.85 -3.09 2.79
C TYR A 79 -12.27 -1.87 3.64
N TYR A 80 -11.31 -0.99 3.97
CA TYR A 80 -11.60 0.23 4.73
C TYR A 80 -12.48 1.21 3.96
N LEU A 81 -12.22 1.41 2.67
CA LEU A 81 -13.02 2.30 1.82
C LEU A 81 -14.47 1.83 1.66
N ILE A 82 -14.68 0.52 1.55
CA ILE A 82 -16.05 -0.05 1.48
C ILE A 82 -16.76 0.12 2.84
N ARG A 83 -16.04 -0.04 3.95
CA ARG A 83 -16.60 0.05 5.30
C ARG A 83 -16.84 1.50 5.76
N SER A 84 -16.11 2.49 5.24
CA SER A 84 -16.23 3.89 5.67
C SER A 84 -17.49 4.63 5.16
N LYS A 85 -18.39 3.96 4.41
CA LYS A 85 -19.66 4.53 3.90
C LYS A 85 -19.52 5.97 3.37
N GLY A 86 -18.50 6.22 2.55
CA GLY A 86 -18.34 7.50 1.85
C GLY A 86 -17.92 8.69 2.71
N ALA A 87 -17.51 8.47 3.97
CA ALA A 87 -16.73 9.48 4.67
C ALA A 87 -15.35 9.56 4.01
N ASP A 88 -15.07 10.69 3.37
CA ASP A 88 -13.74 10.95 2.81
C ASP A 88 -12.75 11.06 3.99
N PRO A 89 -11.79 10.12 4.13
CA PRO A 89 -10.83 10.12 5.24
C PRO A 89 -9.83 11.28 5.17
N PHE A 90 -9.81 12.02 4.04
CA PHE A 90 -9.04 13.25 3.86
C PHE A 90 -9.87 14.51 4.16
N SER A 91 -11.16 14.35 4.50
CA SER A 91 -11.96 15.45 5.02
C SER A 91 -11.38 15.86 6.37
N GLY A 92 -10.97 17.12 6.53
CA GLY A 92 -10.65 17.68 7.84
C GLY A 92 -11.84 17.54 8.81
N PRO A 93 -11.64 17.84 10.11
CA PRO A 93 -12.70 17.73 11.12
C PRO A 93 -13.97 18.42 10.62
N LYS A 94 -15.09 17.69 10.59
CA LYS A 94 -16.39 18.26 10.25
C LYS A 94 -16.72 19.25 11.35
N ASN A 95 -16.78 20.55 11.04
CA ASN A 95 -17.41 21.52 11.92
C ASN A 95 -18.91 21.18 11.98
N ASP A 96 -19.28 20.45 13.01
CA ASP A 96 -20.62 20.20 13.48
C ASP A 96 -21.20 21.47 14.15
N SER A 97 -21.27 22.55 13.37
CA SER A 97 -21.92 23.82 13.74
C SER A 97 -23.30 23.95 13.10
N SER A 98 -24.13 22.90 13.17
CA SER A 98 -25.54 22.96 12.77
C SER A 98 -26.41 21.95 13.52
N SER A 99 -26.57 22.15 14.83
CA SER A 99 -27.80 21.78 15.55
C SER A 99 -27.84 22.53 16.88
N SER A 100 -28.36 23.76 16.81
CA SER A 100 -29.06 24.41 17.92
C SER A 100 -30.32 23.64 18.29
#